data_AF-A0A963LVC4-F1
#
_entry.id   AF-A0A963LVC4-F1
#
_cell.length_a   1.000
_cell.length_b   1.000
_cell.length_c   1.000
_cell.angle_alpha   90.00
_cell.angle_beta   90.00
_cell.angle_gamma   90.00
#
_symmetry.space_group_name_H-M   'P 1'
#
loop_
_entity.id
_entity.type
_entity.pdbx_description
1 polymer ?
#
loop_
_entity_poly.entity_id
_entity_poly.type
_entity_poly.pdbx_seq_one_letter_code
_entity_poly.pdbx_strand_id
1 'polypeptide(L)'
;MSRIVTVAAAQLGPIARSDSRSQVVQRMLVLMKQARHHGCDLIVFPELALTTFFPRWYFEDQADVDAFFEREMPGPETQPLFDAARELGMGFTLGYAELTQDEDGRTRHFNTAITVDKTGRIVGKYRKIHLP
;
A
#
# COMPACT_ATOMS: atom_id res chain seq x y z
N MET A 1 -23.39 15.70 16.46
CA MET A 1 -22.92 14.33 16.14
C MET A 1 -21.55 14.12 16.78
N SER A 2 -21.33 12.97 17.42
CA SER A 2 -20.02 12.59 17.94
C SER A 2 -19.05 12.29 16.78
N ARG A 3 -17.79 12.73 16.91
CA ARG A 3 -16.73 12.61 15.89
C ARG A 3 -15.88 11.36 16.10
N ILE A 4 -16.51 10.20 16.16
CA ILE A 4 -15.85 8.92 16.44
C ILE A 4 -15.41 8.26 15.12
N VAL A 5 -14.21 7.70 15.11
CA VAL A 5 -13.66 6.89 14.00
C VAL A 5 -13.09 5.60 14.60
N THR A 6 -13.51 4.46 14.08
CA THR A 6 -13.02 3.14 14.48
C THR A 6 -11.92 2.70 13.52
N VAL A 7 -10.74 2.36 14.05
CA VAL A 7 -9.54 2.08 13.24
C VAL A 7 -9.04 0.65 13.47
N ALA A 8 -8.73 -0.06 12.39
CA ALA A 8 -8.06 -1.36 12.43
C ALA A 8 -6.58 -1.23 12.05
N ALA A 9 -5.69 -1.90 12.80
CA ALA A 9 -4.31 -2.13 12.41
C ALA A 9 -4.19 -3.49 11.73
N ALA A 10 -3.88 -3.50 10.43
CA ALA A 10 -3.87 -4.70 9.61
C ALA A 10 -2.46 -5.27 9.47
N GLN A 11 -2.00 -5.94 10.53
CA GLN A 11 -0.72 -6.63 10.50
C GLN A 11 -0.70 -7.71 9.41
N LEU A 12 0.37 -7.74 8.63
CA LEU A 12 0.63 -8.79 7.65
C LEU A 12 1.68 -9.77 8.19
N GLY A 13 1.48 -11.06 7.94
CA GLY A 13 2.55 -12.04 8.04
C GLY A 13 3.63 -11.83 6.96
N PRO A 14 4.68 -12.67 6.94
CA PRO A 14 5.75 -12.58 5.95
C PRO A 14 5.22 -12.52 4.50
N ILE A 15 5.93 -11.78 3.66
CA ILE A 15 5.77 -11.80 2.21
C ILE A 15 7.09 -12.35 1.66
N ALA A 16 7.04 -13.50 0.98
CA ALA A 16 8.21 -14.12 0.38
C ALA A 16 8.61 -13.37 -0.89
N ARG A 17 9.86 -13.55 -1.35
CA ARG A 17 10.33 -12.95 -2.62
C ARG A 17 9.53 -13.46 -3.83
N SER A 18 9.04 -14.70 -3.76
CA SER A 18 8.28 -15.36 -4.81
C SER A 18 6.78 -15.03 -4.79
N ASP A 19 6.29 -14.34 -3.76
CA ASP A 19 4.87 -13.97 -3.68
C ASP A 19 4.56 -12.87 -4.70
N SER A 20 3.51 -13.06 -5.49
CA SER A 20 3.03 -12.03 -6.41
C SER A 20 2.29 -10.92 -5.66
N ARG A 21 2.21 -9.73 -6.28
CA ARG A 21 1.39 -8.61 -5.78
C ARG A 21 -0.06 -9.03 -5.60
N SER A 22 -0.64 -9.72 -6.56
CA SER A 22 -1.99 -10.30 -6.48
C SER A 22 -2.19 -11.21 -5.27
N GLN A 23 -1.26 -12.13 -4.96
CA GLN A 23 -1.36 -12.98 -3.77
C GLN A 23 -1.36 -12.15 -2.48
N VAL A 24 -0.50 -11.12 -2.40
CA VAL A 24 -0.43 -10.21 -1.25
C VAL A 24 -1.71 -9.36 -1.12
N VAL A 25 -2.22 -8.83 -2.23
CA VAL A 25 -3.46 -8.05 -2.29
C VAL A 25 -4.66 -8.89 -1.86
N GLN A 26 -4.74 -10.17 -2.24
CA GLN A 26 -5.81 -11.06 -1.75
C GLN A 26 -5.79 -11.21 -0.22
N ARG A 27 -4.59 -11.30 0.39
CA ARG A 27 -4.46 -11.33 1.86
C ARG A 27 -4.97 -10.04 2.50
N MET A 28 -4.67 -8.88 1.90
CA MET A 28 -5.18 -7.58 2.37
C MET A 28 -6.70 -7.47 2.24
N LEU A 29 -7.29 -7.95 1.15
CA LEU A 29 -8.75 -7.95 0.95
C LEU A 29 -9.49 -8.76 2.03
N VAL A 30 -8.92 -9.87 2.48
CA VAL A 30 -9.46 -10.64 3.62
C VAL A 30 -9.48 -9.79 4.88
N LEU A 31 -8.39 -9.06 5.16
CA LEU A 31 -8.30 -8.17 6.32
C LEU A 31 -9.26 -6.97 6.21
N MET A 32 -9.45 -6.41 5.02
CA MET A 32 -10.43 -5.33 4.80
C MET A 32 -11.86 -5.80 5.11
N LYS A 33 -12.24 -7.00 4.64
CA LYS A 33 -13.55 -7.58 4.93
C LYS A 33 -13.73 -7.84 6.43
N GLN A 34 -12.69 -8.35 7.10
CA GLN A 34 -12.71 -8.58 8.55
C GLN A 34 -12.84 -7.26 9.34
N ALA A 35 -12.05 -6.24 9.01
CA ALA A 35 -12.14 -4.93 9.66
C ALA A 35 -13.53 -4.31 9.46
N ARG A 36 -14.09 -4.42 8.25
CA ARG A 36 -15.45 -3.92 7.99
C ARG A 36 -16.51 -4.68 8.77
N HIS A 37 -16.37 -6.00 8.93
CA HIS A 37 -17.23 -6.83 9.78
C HIS A 37 -17.22 -6.36 11.25
N HIS A 38 -16.07 -5.89 11.73
CA HIS A 38 -15.93 -5.28 13.06
C HIS A 38 -16.34 -3.79 13.13
N GLY A 39 -16.92 -3.24 12.07
CA GLY A 39 -17.41 -1.86 12.05
C GLY A 39 -16.31 -0.79 11.96
N CYS A 40 -15.12 -1.13 11.45
CA CYS A 40 -14.06 -0.15 11.24
C CYS A 40 -14.36 0.81 10.08
N ASP A 41 -13.94 2.07 10.26
CA ASP A 41 -14.03 3.15 9.27
C ASP A 41 -12.72 3.32 8.47
N LEU A 42 -11.59 2.88 9.06
CA LEU A 42 -10.24 2.96 8.48
C LEU A 42 -9.45 1.70 8.81
N ILE A 43 -8.72 1.16 7.83
CA ILE A 43 -7.75 0.07 8.03
C ILE A 43 -6.33 0.50 7.63
N VAL A 44 -5.35 0.25 8.48
CA VAL A 44 -3.96 0.70 8.30
C VAL A 44 -3.06 -0.49 7.97
N PHE A 45 -2.49 -0.52 6.76
CA PHE A 45 -1.51 -1.52 6.34
C PHE A 45 -0.06 -1.12 6.66
N PRO A 46 0.89 -2.08 6.70
CA PRO A 46 2.30 -1.82 6.99
C PRO A 46 3.05 -0.97 5.94
N GLU A 47 4.30 -0.66 6.25
CA GLU A 47 5.29 -0.16 5.30
C GLU A 47 5.61 -1.23 4.23
N LEU A 48 5.84 -0.79 2.98
CA LEU A 48 6.20 -1.66 1.84
C LEU A 48 5.34 -2.92 1.72
N ALA A 49 4.04 -2.79 1.95
CA ALA A 49 3.16 -3.92 2.21
C ALA A 49 2.82 -4.78 0.97
N LEU A 50 3.22 -4.37 -0.23
CA LEU A 50 2.96 -5.10 -1.48
C LEU A 50 4.05 -6.13 -1.81
N THR A 51 5.20 -6.07 -1.14
CA THR A 51 6.35 -6.89 -1.46
C THR A 51 7.03 -7.40 -0.20
N THR A 52 7.98 -8.31 -0.40
CA THR A 52 8.94 -8.63 0.65
C THR A 52 9.77 -7.38 0.98
N PHE A 53 10.29 -7.27 2.21
CA PHE A 53 11.23 -6.19 2.58
C PHE A 53 12.58 -6.32 1.85
N PHE A 54 12.61 -5.89 0.59
CA PHE A 54 13.75 -5.98 -0.31
C PHE A 54 15.01 -5.19 0.10
N PRO A 55 14.96 -4.12 0.92
CA PRO A 55 16.18 -3.44 1.38
C PRO A 55 17.16 -4.31 2.16
N ARG A 56 16.79 -5.54 2.53
CA ARG A 56 17.69 -6.50 3.20
C ARG A 56 18.74 -7.14 2.27
N TRP A 57 18.60 -7.00 0.95
CA TRP A 57 19.50 -7.62 -0.02
C TRP A 57 20.31 -6.56 -0.76
N TYR A 58 21.52 -6.97 -1.15
CA TYR A 58 22.32 -6.26 -2.12
C TYR A 58 21.88 -6.65 -3.53
N PHE A 59 21.81 -5.65 -4.42
CA PHE A 59 21.50 -5.82 -5.84
C PHE A 59 22.56 -5.08 -6.65
N GLU A 60 23.08 -5.73 -7.70
CA GLU A 60 24.02 -5.11 -8.64
C GLU A 60 23.27 -4.30 -9.70
N ASP A 61 22.16 -4.85 -10.19
CA ASP A 61 21.34 -4.25 -11.24
C ASP A 61 20.14 -3.46 -10.68
N GLN A 62 20.01 -2.20 -11.09
CA GLN A 62 18.88 -1.36 -10.69
C GLN A 62 17.52 -1.92 -11.15
N ALA A 63 17.49 -2.65 -12.26
CA ALA A 63 16.27 -3.28 -12.78
C ALA A 63 15.69 -4.32 -11.80
N ASP A 64 16.55 -5.03 -11.05
CA ASP A 64 16.11 -5.99 -10.03
C ASP A 64 15.49 -5.31 -8.81
N VAL A 65 15.98 -4.11 -8.47
CA VAL A 65 15.41 -3.28 -7.41
C VAL A 65 14.07 -2.70 -7.87
N ASP A 66 14.01 -2.16 -9.09
CA ASP A 66 12.82 -1.53 -9.67
C ASP A 66 11.63 -2.49 -9.78
N ALA A 67 11.87 -3.80 -9.87
CA ALA A 67 10.82 -4.82 -9.86
C ALA A 67 9.95 -4.80 -8.59
N PHE A 68 10.47 -4.28 -7.47
CA PHE A 68 9.74 -4.13 -6.22
C PHE A 68 8.93 -2.82 -6.13
N PHE A 69 9.06 -1.91 -7.10
CA PHE A 69 8.41 -0.62 -7.07
C PHE A 69 7.13 -0.58 -7.91
N GLU A 70 6.17 0.21 -7.45
CA GLU A 70 4.96 0.55 -8.18
C GLU A 70 5.22 1.79 -9.05
N ARG A 71 4.92 1.66 -10.34
CA ARG A 71 4.99 2.77 -11.31
C ARG A 71 3.68 3.57 -11.37
N GLU A 72 2.59 2.96 -10.92
CA GLU A 72 1.24 3.54 -10.91
C GLU A 72 0.56 3.20 -9.58
N MET A 73 -0.27 4.09 -9.08
CA MET A 73 -1.03 3.87 -7.85
C MET A 73 -2.39 4.60 -7.91
N PRO A 74 -3.51 3.86 -7.99
CA PRO A 74 -3.58 2.41 -8.18
C PRO A 74 -3.02 1.98 -9.55
N GLY A 75 -2.32 0.85 -9.58
CA GLY A 75 -2.11 0.04 -10.79
C GLY A 75 -3.02 -1.20 -10.81
N PRO A 76 -3.00 -2.01 -11.89
CA PRO A 76 -3.91 -3.15 -12.07
C PRO A 76 -3.94 -4.14 -10.90
N GLU A 77 -2.80 -4.47 -10.31
CA GLU A 77 -2.71 -5.40 -9.18
C GLU A 77 -3.30 -4.82 -7.88
N THR A 78 -3.27 -3.49 -7.72
CA THR A 78 -3.73 -2.79 -6.51
C THR A 78 -5.15 -2.26 -6.62
N GLN A 79 -5.69 -2.17 -7.84
CA GLN A 79 -7.05 -1.71 -8.11
C GLN A 79 -8.12 -2.43 -7.25
N PRO A 80 -8.03 -3.75 -6.99
CA PRO A 80 -9.00 -4.43 -6.13
C PRO A 80 -9.10 -3.85 -4.71
N LEU A 81 -8.00 -3.30 -4.15
CA LEU A 81 -8.04 -2.65 -2.82
C LEU A 81 -8.87 -1.37 -2.84
N PHE A 82 -8.75 -0.59 -3.91
CA PHE A 82 -9.49 0.65 -4.10
C PHE A 82 -10.98 0.37 -4.34
N ASP A 83 -11.27 -0.69 -5.08
CA ASP A 83 -12.64 -1.15 -5.33
C ASP A 83 -13.28 -1.63 -4.03
N ALA A 84 -12.57 -2.46 -3.26
CA ALA A 84 -13.03 -2.92 -1.96
C ALA A 84 -13.25 -1.76 -0.97
N ALA A 85 -12.42 -0.72 -0.98
CA ALA A 85 -12.63 0.46 -0.16
C ALA A 85 -13.98 1.14 -0.46
N ARG A 86 -14.35 1.25 -1.74
CA ARG A 86 -15.64 1.80 -2.19
C ARG A 86 -16.81 0.91 -1.78
N GLU A 87 -16.69 -0.39 -2.03
CA GLU A 87 -17.73 -1.37 -1.74
C GLU A 87 -18.01 -1.48 -0.24
N LEU A 88 -16.96 -1.47 0.58
CA LEU A 88 -17.07 -1.59 2.03
C LEU A 88 -17.40 -0.24 2.70
N GLY A 89 -17.20 0.87 2.00
CA GLY A 89 -17.33 2.22 2.55
C GLY A 89 -16.32 2.51 3.67
N MET A 90 -15.10 1.99 3.53
CA MET A 90 -14.02 2.05 4.53
C MET A 90 -12.74 2.60 3.89
N GLY A 91 -12.09 3.57 4.53
CA GLY A 91 -10.80 4.08 4.06
C GLY A 91 -9.65 3.12 4.38
N PHE A 92 -8.49 3.32 3.75
CA PHE A 92 -7.28 2.59 4.12
C PHE A 92 -6.00 3.41 3.97
N THR A 93 -4.94 2.99 4.64
CA THR A 93 -3.58 3.44 4.33
C THR A 93 -2.76 2.31 3.75
N LEU A 94 -1.91 2.60 2.76
CA LEU A 94 -1.06 1.60 2.11
C LEU A 94 0.36 2.13 1.95
N GLY A 95 1.33 1.41 2.53
CA GLY A 95 2.74 1.61 2.29
C GLY A 95 3.23 0.80 1.08
N TYR A 96 4.00 1.42 0.18
CA TYR A 96 4.58 0.79 -1.01
C TYR A 96 5.86 1.51 -1.45
N ALA A 97 6.64 0.86 -2.30
CA ALA A 97 7.80 1.46 -2.95
C ALA A 97 7.33 2.20 -4.20
N GLU A 98 7.48 3.52 -4.26
CA GLU A 98 7.01 4.38 -5.35
C GLU A 98 8.13 4.70 -6.33
N LEU A 99 7.92 4.39 -7.61
CA LEU A 99 8.80 4.79 -8.71
C LEU A 99 8.06 5.81 -9.57
N THR A 100 8.56 7.04 -9.62
CA THR A 100 7.95 8.14 -10.37
C THR A 100 9.00 8.91 -11.14
N GLN A 101 8.60 9.72 -12.11
CA GLN A 101 9.45 10.77 -12.66
C GLN A 101 9.18 12.10 -11.94
N ASP A 102 10.21 12.93 -11.78
CA ASP A 102 10.04 14.34 -11.38
C ASP A 102 9.77 15.24 -12.59
N GLU A 103 9.62 16.55 -12.35
CA GLU A 103 9.32 17.55 -13.39
C GLU A 103 10.42 17.63 -14.48
N ASP A 104 11.65 17.23 -14.15
CA ASP A 104 12.79 17.18 -15.06
C ASP A 104 12.88 15.83 -15.81
N GLY A 105 11.92 14.93 -15.61
CA GLY A 105 11.90 13.57 -16.19
C GLY A 105 12.85 12.59 -15.52
N ARG A 106 13.46 12.93 -14.38
CA ARG A 106 14.37 12.03 -13.66
C ARG A 106 13.59 11.00 -12.88
N THR A 107 14.04 9.75 -12.96
CA THR A 107 13.47 8.65 -12.18
C THR A 107 13.78 8.85 -10.69
N ARG A 108 12.76 8.68 -9.85
CA ARG A 108 12.78 8.91 -8.41
C ARG A 108 12.19 7.70 -7.69
N HIS A 109 12.88 7.24 -6.65
CA HIS A 109 12.45 6.16 -5.76
C HIS A 109 12.08 6.72 -4.40
N PHE A 110 10.94 6.29 -3.87
CA PHE A 110 10.51 6.64 -2.52
C PHE A 110 9.94 5.45 -1.78
N ASN A 111 10.13 5.44 -0.46
CA ASN A 111 9.28 4.68 0.43
C ASN A 111 8.06 5.56 0.75
N THR A 112 6.88 5.13 0.31
CA THR A 112 5.69 5.98 0.25
C THR A 112 4.52 5.33 1.00
N ALA A 113 3.74 6.15 1.69
CA ALA A 113 2.44 5.77 2.22
C ALA A 113 1.36 6.68 1.63
N ILE A 114 0.24 6.10 1.19
CA ILE A 114 -0.96 6.85 0.80
C ILE A 114 -2.09 6.63 1.80
N THR A 115 -2.96 7.63 1.89
CA THR A 115 -4.26 7.53 2.58
C THR A 115 -5.36 7.61 1.53
N VAL A 116 -6.27 6.63 1.56
CA VAL A 116 -7.42 6.51 0.66
C VAL A 116 -8.69 6.66 1.49
N ASP A 117 -9.59 7.53 1.04
CA ASP A 117 -10.88 7.72 1.70
C ASP A 117 -11.87 6.58 1.38
N LYS A 118 -13.01 6.58 2.06
CA LYS A 118 -14.08 5.57 1.87
C LYS A 118 -14.72 5.57 0.47
N THR A 119 -14.42 6.56 -0.36
CA THR A 119 -14.84 6.62 -1.76
C THR A 119 -13.77 6.08 -2.71
N GLY A 120 -12.68 5.52 -2.18
CA GLY A 120 -11.58 4.99 -2.97
C GLY A 120 -10.70 6.08 -3.56
N ARG A 121 -10.76 7.33 -3.08
CA ARG A 121 -9.93 8.42 -3.59
C ARG A 121 -8.69 8.61 -2.71
N ILE A 122 -7.52 8.78 -3.32
CA ILE A 122 -6.30 9.16 -2.60
C ILE A 122 -6.47 10.59 -2.07
N VAL A 123 -6.40 10.75 -0.75
CA VAL A 123 -6.53 12.05 -0.06
C VAL A 123 -5.23 12.54 0.56
N GLY A 124 -4.21 11.68 0.61
CA GLY A 124 -2.90 12.05 1.11
C GLY A 124 -1.81 11.12 0.60
N LYS A 125 -0.61 11.66 0.45
CA LYS A 125 0.62 10.92 0.13
C LYS A 125 1.74 11.46 1.02
N TYR A 126 2.49 10.55 1.62
CA TYR A 126 3.67 10.84 2.43
C TYR A 126 4.85 10.02 1.91
N ARG A 127 6.01 10.66 1.76
CA ARG A 127 7.27 10.01 1.40
C ARG A 127 8.19 10.05 2.61
N LYS A 128 8.76 8.90 2.97
CA LYS A 128 9.61 8.73 4.15
C LYS A 128 10.79 9.69 4.09
N ILE A 129 10.94 10.50 5.14
CA ILE A 129 12.00 11.51 5.24
C ILE A 129 13.26 10.93 5.87
N HIS A 130 13.10 10.12 6.92
CA HIS A 130 14.20 9.51 7.66
C HIS A 130 14.44 8.10 7.12
N LEU A 131 15.44 7.94 6.27
CA LEU A 131 15.88 6.65 5.75
C LEU A 131 16.94 6.08 6.71
N PRO A 132 16.67 4.94 7.37
CA PRO A 132 17.61 4.29 8.28
C PRO A 132 18.68 3.48 7.56
#